data_AF-A0A7S4PBB4-F1
#
_entry.id   AF-A0A7S4PBB4-F1
#
_cell.length_a   1.000
_cell.length_b   1.000
_cell.length_c   1.000
_cell.angle_alpha   90.00
_cell.angle_beta   90.00
_cell.angle_gamma   90.00
#
_symmetry.space_group_name_H-M   'P 1'
#
loop_
_entity.id
_entity.type
_entity.pdbx_description
1 polymer ?
#
loop_
_entity_poly.entity_id
_entity_poly.type
_entity_poly.pdbx_seq_one_letter_code
_entity_poly.pdbx_strand_id
1 'polypeptide(L)'
;MTRKKFVICGNFPGVRDALLDRGWSECTQKDEFGFDLKWTVKTSEIDFQRLNPHQIVNHFAKNRHVTTKVGLSKSLRALSWFEDVDSDSFFPRSYDLDDSEDVATFVEDFMNLAAQNLLSSFLAHADKLPRDARPSTQSPDFQKAVLALIACEDLVRAIDLEDIEEDEETAGRSRLSAQEWSEVLGEPCPVETVHFVVGGEIAETCESAVTTKASSLVALLQGTRHVESRSVKKFPSSHVQDYESLASRARTALSRISHHHPQSCMNVGENIWIVKPAGKSRGRGIELKRSLADILSFTTHCKGASSLNSQRWIVQKYVENPLLINNKKFDIRQWILVTDWNPLTVWFYDECYLRFALSDYNSETLTDRFSHLCNNCVQKEASDFEERRGKLCFERVGSSNKGCRRIDVGSRRLQELADVDGAGECLARKNSPPASVHLNLGCHVR
;
A
#
# COMPACT_ATOMS: atom_id res chain seq x y z
N MET A 1 -2.83 -2.98 52.85
CA MET A 1 -2.36 -2.63 51.48
C MET A 1 -3.40 -1.74 50.84
N THR A 2 -2.99 -0.59 50.30
CA THR A 2 -3.89 0.27 49.52
C THR A 2 -4.36 -0.47 48.27
N ARG A 3 -5.67 -0.48 48.03
CA ARG A 3 -6.27 -1.12 46.85
C ARG A 3 -5.83 -0.34 45.61
N LYS A 4 -5.31 -1.03 44.60
CA LYS A 4 -4.91 -0.40 43.33
C LYS A 4 -6.13 0.19 42.63
N LYS A 5 -5.96 1.37 42.05
CA LYS A 5 -6.99 2.19 41.44
C LYS A 5 -6.83 2.23 39.93
N PHE A 6 -7.95 2.20 39.20
CA PHE A 6 -7.92 2.36 37.75
C PHE A 6 -8.98 3.33 37.25
N VAL A 7 -8.74 3.92 36.08
CA VAL A 7 -9.66 4.80 35.36
C VAL A 7 -9.84 4.27 33.94
N ILE A 8 -11.09 4.12 33.49
CA ILE A 8 -11.41 3.77 32.10
C ILE A 8 -12.15 4.92 31.43
N CYS A 9 -11.55 5.48 30.38
CA CYS A 9 -12.18 6.45 29.49
C CYS A 9 -12.67 5.73 28.23
N GLY A 10 -13.97 5.44 28.17
CA GLY A 10 -14.61 4.77 27.03
C GLY A 10 -15.33 3.48 27.41
N ASN A 11 -15.81 2.75 26.40
CA ASN A 11 -16.59 1.53 26.59
C ASN A 11 -15.70 0.27 26.50
N PHE A 12 -15.13 -0.15 27.63
CA PHE A 12 -14.26 -1.31 27.75
C PHE A 12 -14.70 -2.27 28.88
N PRO A 13 -15.86 -2.93 28.76
CA PRO A 13 -16.38 -3.80 29.83
C PRO A 13 -15.41 -4.94 30.16
N GLY A 14 -14.82 -5.61 29.15
CA GLY A 14 -13.87 -6.70 29.40
C GLY A 14 -12.60 -6.28 30.16
N VAL A 15 -12.12 -5.04 29.97
CA VAL A 15 -10.99 -4.50 30.75
C VAL A 15 -11.43 -4.18 32.17
N ARG A 16 -12.61 -3.56 32.32
CA ARG A 16 -13.21 -3.24 33.62
C ARG A 16 -13.37 -4.49 34.47
N ASP A 17 -14.05 -5.50 33.93
CA ASP A 17 -14.34 -6.75 34.62
C ASP A 17 -13.04 -7.45 35.02
N ALA A 18 -12.07 -7.54 34.09
CA ALA A 18 -10.75 -8.10 34.37
C ALA A 18 -10.00 -7.40 35.52
N LEU A 19 -10.12 -6.07 35.65
CA LEU A 19 -9.48 -5.32 36.74
C LEU A 19 -10.23 -5.49 38.06
N LEU A 20 -11.56 -5.48 38.03
CA LEU A 20 -12.40 -5.74 39.21
C LEU A 20 -12.16 -7.14 39.78
N ASP A 21 -12.07 -8.16 38.91
CA ASP A 21 -11.77 -9.55 39.28
C ASP A 21 -10.39 -9.70 39.94
N ARG A 22 -9.44 -8.83 39.55
CA ARG A 22 -8.10 -8.74 40.17
C ARG A 22 -8.10 -7.96 41.48
N GLY A 23 -9.26 -7.55 41.98
CA GLY A 23 -9.41 -6.79 43.21
C GLY A 23 -9.04 -5.30 43.08
N TRP A 24 -8.95 -4.74 41.88
CA TRP A 24 -8.74 -3.30 41.71
C TRP A 24 -10.05 -2.53 41.92
N SER A 25 -9.96 -1.22 42.16
CA SER A 25 -11.13 -0.33 42.29
C SER A 25 -11.17 0.72 41.19
N GLU A 26 -12.32 0.86 40.52
CA GLU A 26 -12.54 1.92 39.53
C GLU A 26 -12.68 3.28 40.24
N CYS A 27 -11.93 4.28 39.79
CA CYS A 27 -12.07 5.65 40.24
C CYS A 27 -12.97 6.42 39.27
N THR A 28 -13.98 7.10 39.81
CA THR A 28 -14.77 8.08 39.06
C THR A 28 -13.89 9.26 38.68
N GLN A 29 -14.07 9.84 37.48
CA GLN A 29 -13.24 10.88 36.81
C GLN A 29 -12.82 12.12 37.61
N LYS A 30 -13.23 12.29 38.87
CA LYS A 30 -12.91 13.44 39.73
C LYS A 30 -11.49 13.43 40.31
N ASP A 31 -10.75 12.32 40.20
CA ASP A 31 -9.36 12.21 40.66
C ASP A 31 -8.43 11.92 39.47
N GLU A 32 -8.04 12.96 38.74
CA GLU A 32 -7.21 12.86 37.52
C GLU A 32 -5.81 12.31 37.80
N PHE A 33 -5.34 12.30 39.05
CA PHE A 33 -3.95 11.99 39.40
C PHE A 33 -3.81 10.81 40.38
N GLY A 34 -4.88 10.38 41.04
CA GLY A 34 -4.86 9.27 42.01
C GLY A 34 -5.12 7.88 41.43
N PHE A 35 -4.71 7.61 40.19
CA PHE A 35 -4.85 6.29 39.55
C PHE A 35 -3.52 5.54 39.48
N ASP A 36 -3.56 4.21 39.50
CA ASP A 36 -2.41 3.34 39.18
C ASP A 36 -2.43 2.91 37.69
N LEU A 37 -3.62 2.73 37.11
CA LEU A 37 -3.81 2.43 35.68
C LEU A 37 -4.86 3.34 35.05
N LYS A 38 -4.54 3.97 33.92
CA LYS A 38 -5.51 4.69 33.10
C LYS A 38 -5.60 4.07 31.72
N TRP A 39 -6.82 3.68 31.34
CA TRP A 39 -7.12 3.06 30.06
C TRP A 39 -8.00 3.97 29.22
N THR A 40 -7.51 4.42 28.07
CA THR A 40 -8.19 5.39 27.22
C THR A 40 -8.31 4.92 25.78
N VAL A 41 -9.25 5.50 25.03
CA VAL A 41 -9.35 5.28 23.58
C VAL A 41 -8.25 6.06 22.85
N LYS A 42 -8.03 7.32 23.24
CA LYS A 42 -7.13 8.23 22.53
C LYS A 42 -5.89 8.57 23.36
N THR A 43 -4.75 8.70 22.69
CA THR A 43 -3.51 9.20 23.30
C THR A 43 -3.65 10.62 23.84
N SER A 44 -4.52 11.46 23.23
CA SER A 44 -4.79 12.83 23.67
C SER A 44 -5.50 12.92 25.03
N GLU A 45 -6.02 11.81 25.56
CA GLU A 45 -6.65 11.75 26.89
C GLU A 45 -5.62 11.49 28.00
N ILE A 46 -4.34 11.35 27.63
CA ILE A 46 -3.22 11.10 28.55
C ILE A 46 -2.27 12.29 28.50
N ASP A 47 -2.03 12.91 29.65
CA ASP A 47 -0.98 13.90 29.83
C ASP A 47 0.31 13.21 30.29
N PHE A 48 1.16 12.86 29.33
CA PHE A 48 2.41 12.14 29.59
C PHE A 48 3.42 12.94 30.42
N GLN A 49 3.32 14.28 30.48
CA GLN A 49 4.25 15.12 31.24
C GLN A 49 3.95 15.10 32.74
N ARG A 50 2.72 14.74 33.12
CA ARG A 50 2.24 14.76 34.51
C ARG A 50 2.07 13.37 35.12
N LEU A 51 2.51 12.32 34.43
CA LEU A 51 2.48 10.96 34.96
C LEU A 51 3.55 10.78 36.05
N ASN A 52 3.14 10.20 37.17
CA ASN A 52 4.09 9.72 38.17
C ASN A 52 4.72 8.38 37.72
N PRO A 53 5.95 8.03 38.18
CA PRO A 53 6.65 6.82 37.74
C PRO A 53 5.91 5.48 37.95
N HIS A 54 4.98 5.42 38.91
CA HIS A 54 4.19 4.22 39.20
C HIS A 54 2.92 4.09 38.34
N GLN A 55 2.54 5.14 37.61
CA GLN A 55 1.30 5.19 36.85
C GLN A 55 1.47 4.54 35.50
N ILE A 56 0.52 3.69 35.16
CA ILE A 56 0.51 2.92 33.92
C ILE A 56 -0.58 3.46 33.00
N VAL A 57 -0.27 3.56 31.71
CA VAL A 57 -1.20 3.96 30.66
C VAL A 57 -1.12 2.99 29.48
N ASN A 58 -2.22 2.85 28.73
CA ASN A 58 -2.31 1.88 27.62
C ASN A 58 -1.83 2.43 26.26
N HIS A 59 -1.12 3.57 26.24
CA HIS A 59 -0.60 4.18 25.01
C HIS A 59 0.82 4.71 25.20
N PHE A 60 1.63 4.67 24.15
CA PHE A 60 2.90 5.38 24.08
C PHE A 60 2.72 6.79 23.50
N ALA A 61 3.42 7.79 24.05
CA ALA A 61 3.28 9.20 23.69
C ALA A 61 3.53 9.52 22.20
N LYS A 62 4.41 8.76 21.53
CA LYS A 62 4.86 9.02 20.15
C LYS A 62 4.55 7.87 19.17
N ASN A 63 3.43 7.18 19.36
CA ASN A 63 3.10 6.00 18.55
C ASN A 63 2.69 6.28 17.08
N ARG A 64 2.56 7.56 16.68
CA ARG A 64 2.01 7.95 15.36
C ARG A 64 2.79 7.41 14.15
N HIS A 65 4.06 7.07 14.34
CA HIS A 65 4.92 6.44 13.32
C HIS A 65 4.44 5.05 12.90
N VAL A 66 3.74 4.31 13.75
CA VAL A 66 3.19 2.98 13.39
C VAL A 66 1.67 2.98 13.32
N THR A 67 1.01 3.93 13.97
CA THR A 67 -0.46 3.95 14.09
C THR A 67 -1.17 4.81 13.04
N THR A 68 -0.42 5.60 12.26
CA THR A 68 -0.95 6.39 11.13
C THR A 68 -0.48 5.82 9.80
N LYS A 69 -1.25 6.04 8.74
CA LYS A 69 -0.91 5.55 7.40
C LYS A 69 0.39 6.17 6.87
N VAL A 70 0.53 7.48 7.03
CA VAL A 70 1.72 8.25 6.61
C VAL A 70 2.92 7.86 7.44
N GLY A 71 2.77 7.84 8.77
CA GLY A 71 3.84 7.42 9.66
C GLY A 71 4.34 6.03 9.29
N LEU A 72 3.43 5.07 9.12
CA LEU A 72 3.81 3.68 8.84
C LEU A 72 4.50 3.56 7.48
N SER A 73 3.96 4.19 6.43
CA SER A 73 4.60 4.18 5.10
C SER A 73 6.01 4.77 5.17
N LYS A 74 6.20 5.93 5.82
CA LYS A 74 7.53 6.55 5.93
C LYS A 74 8.49 5.71 6.78
N SER A 75 8.01 5.13 7.87
CA SER A 75 8.82 4.24 8.72
C SER A 75 9.23 2.95 8.02
N LEU A 76 8.38 2.37 7.18
CA LEU A 76 8.71 1.16 6.42
C LEU A 76 9.66 1.43 5.26
N ARG A 77 9.55 2.57 4.57
CA ARG A 77 10.54 2.95 3.54
C ARG A 77 11.93 3.18 4.13
N ALA A 78 12.01 3.74 5.34
CA ALA A 78 13.28 3.90 6.05
C ALA A 78 13.81 2.59 6.66
N LEU A 79 13.13 1.44 6.49
CA LEU A 79 13.51 0.18 7.12
C LEU A 79 14.87 -0.33 6.62
N SER A 80 15.18 -0.13 5.35
CA SER A 80 16.44 -0.54 4.72
C SER A 80 17.68 0.05 5.41
N TRP A 81 17.54 1.19 6.09
CA TRP A 81 18.62 1.81 6.86
C TRP A 81 18.92 1.08 8.18
N PHE A 82 17.99 0.27 8.67
CA PHE A 82 18.10 -0.42 9.95
C PHE A 82 18.26 -1.93 9.80
N GLU A 83 17.60 -2.51 8.79
CA GLU A 83 17.57 -3.94 8.55
C GLU A 83 17.66 -4.22 7.05
N ASP A 84 18.34 -5.30 6.68
CA ASP A 84 18.45 -5.78 5.29
C ASP A 84 17.15 -6.52 4.90
N VAL A 85 16.04 -5.78 4.90
CA VAL A 85 14.71 -6.28 4.56
C VAL A 85 14.02 -5.28 3.65
N ASP A 86 13.71 -5.72 2.44
CA ASP A 86 12.90 -4.94 1.51
C ASP A 86 11.44 -4.86 2.01
N SER A 87 11.01 -3.63 2.30
CA SER A 87 9.64 -3.35 2.76
C SER A 87 8.58 -3.73 1.72
N ASP A 88 8.91 -3.68 0.43
CA ASP A 88 7.97 -4.00 -0.64
C ASP A 88 7.60 -5.48 -0.70
N SER A 89 8.38 -6.35 -0.05
CA SER A 89 8.10 -7.78 0.06
C SER A 89 6.87 -8.12 0.95
N PHE A 90 6.49 -7.22 1.87
CA PHE A 90 5.38 -7.46 2.81
C PHE A 90 4.43 -6.26 3.00
N PHE A 91 4.78 -5.08 2.50
CA PHE A 91 3.95 -3.89 2.58
C PHE A 91 3.70 -3.31 1.18
N PRO A 92 2.44 -3.18 0.72
CA PRO A 92 2.17 -2.62 -0.60
C PRO A 92 2.66 -1.18 -0.66
N ARG A 93 3.45 -0.89 -1.69
CA ARG A 93 4.04 0.43 -1.90
C ARG A 93 2.97 1.50 -1.88
N SER A 94 3.30 2.62 -1.24
CA SER A 94 2.37 3.72 -1.04
C SER A 94 3.07 5.05 -1.04
N TYR A 95 2.35 6.06 -1.49
CA TYR A 95 2.83 7.41 -1.75
C TYR A 95 1.91 8.42 -1.10
N ASP A 96 2.51 9.44 -0.50
CA ASP A 96 1.82 10.54 0.13
C ASP A 96 1.58 11.68 -0.86
N LEU A 97 0.33 11.93 -1.21
CA LEU A 97 -0.04 12.87 -2.27
C LEU A 97 0.00 14.35 -1.84
N ASP A 98 0.51 14.62 -0.64
CA ASP A 98 0.89 15.96 -0.19
C ASP A 98 2.38 16.25 -0.34
N ASP A 99 3.18 15.23 -0.65
CA ASP A 99 4.61 15.29 -0.80
C ASP A 99 4.94 15.21 -2.30
N SER A 100 5.61 16.23 -2.84
CA SER A 100 5.80 16.37 -4.29
C SER A 100 6.68 15.27 -4.89
N GLU A 101 7.66 14.78 -4.13
CA GLU A 101 8.55 13.70 -4.55
C GLU A 101 7.79 12.37 -4.59
N ASP A 102 6.96 12.09 -3.57
CA ASP A 102 6.07 10.94 -3.56
C ASP A 102 5.05 11.00 -4.71
N VAL A 103 4.53 12.18 -5.06
CA VAL A 103 3.63 12.35 -6.21
C VAL A 103 4.33 12.02 -7.52
N ALA A 104 5.55 12.51 -7.73
CA ALA A 104 6.33 12.22 -8.94
C ALA A 104 6.61 10.71 -9.06
N THR A 105 7.07 10.09 -7.98
CA THR A 105 7.35 8.64 -7.93
C THR A 105 6.09 7.81 -8.17
N PHE A 106 4.95 8.23 -7.61
CA PHE A 106 3.66 7.57 -7.84
C PHE A 106 3.23 7.65 -9.32
N VAL A 107 3.33 8.82 -9.94
CA VAL A 107 2.95 9.02 -11.34
C VAL A 107 3.73 8.08 -12.24
N GLU A 108 5.03 8.01 -12.02
CA GLU A 108 5.91 7.14 -12.78
C GLU A 108 5.58 5.66 -12.59
N ASP A 109 5.47 5.19 -11.35
CA ASP A 109 5.11 3.79 -11.05
C ASP A 109 3.76 3.43 -11.68
N PHE A 110 2.78 4.33 -11.61
CA PHE A 110 1.50 4.13 -12.28
C PHE A 110 1.67 3.93 -13.79
N MET A 111 2.47 4.78 -14.45
CA MET A 111 2.70 4.74 -15.89
C MET A 111 3.49 3.50 -16.31
N ASN A 112 4.52 3.14 -15.55
CA ASN A 112 5.30 1.92 -15.73
C ASN A 112 4.45 0.67 -15.59
N LEU A 113 3.58 0.62 -14.58
CA LEU A 113 2.67 -0.50 -14.39
C LEU A 113 1.63 -0.57 -15.52
N ALA A 114 1.16 0.57 -16.03
CA ALA A 114 0.27 0.60 -17.20
C ALA A 114 0.94 -0.01 -18.43
N ALA A 115 2.19 0.34 -18.70
CA ALA A 115 2.98 -0.25 -19.79
C ALA A 115 3.14 -1.76 -19.62
N GLN A 116 3.51 -2.22 -18.42
CA GLN A 116 3.65 -3.65 -18.10
C GLN A 116 2.34 -4.41 -18.33
N ASN A 117 1.21 -3.86 -17.89
CA ASN A 117 -0.10 -4.47 -18.01
C ASN A 117 -0.55 -4.56 -19.49
N LEU A 118 -0.35 -3.49 -20.26
CA LEU A 118 -0.65 -3.46 -21.69
C LEU A 118 0.16 -4.53 -22.42
N LEU A 119 1.46 -4.60 -22.15
CA LEU A 119 2.36 -5.55 -22.79
C LEU A 119 2.02 -7.00 -22.41
N SER A 120 1.70 -7.25 -21.14
CA SER A 120 1.26 -8.57 -20.65
C SER A 120 -0.06 -9.01 -21.30
N SER A 121 -1.03 -8.10 -21.42
CA SER A 121 -2.32 -8.34 -22.08
C SER A 121 -2.13 -8.66 -23.57
N PHE A 122 -1.28 -7.89 -24.25
CA PHE A 122 -0.93 -8.12 -25.65
C PHE A 122 -0.33 -9.52 -25.85
N LEU A 123 0.63 -9.93 -25.01
CA LEU A 123 1.23 -11.27 -25.08
C LEU A 123 0.21 -12.38 -24.84
N ALA A 124 -0.65 -12.22 -23.83
CA ALA A 124 -1.69 -13.20 -23.51
C ALA A 124 -2.70 -13.38 -24.65
N HIS A 125 -2.97 -12.33 -25.43
CA HIS A 125 -3.78 -12.40 -26.63
C HIS A 125 -3.01 -13.04 -27.80
N ALA A 126 -1.77 -12.62 -28.03
CA ALA A 126 -0.92 -13.11 -29.11
C ALA A 126 -0.62 -14.62 -29.00
N ASP A 127 -0.51 -15.15 -27.78
CA ASP A 127 -0.28 -16.57 -27.50
C ASP A 127 -1.49 -17.46 -27.85
N LYS A 128 -2.69 -16.89 -27.94
CA LYS A 128 -3.92 -17.62 -28.31
C LYS A 128 -4.16 -17.63 -29.81
N LEU A 129 -3.47 -16.79 -30.58
CA LEU A 129 -3.68 -16.64 -32.02
C LEU A 129 -2.70 -17.49 -32.84
N PRO A 130 -3.18 -18.23 -33.86
CA PRO A 130 -2.32 -18.76 -34.93
C PRO A 130 -1.50 -17.64 -35.57
N ARG A 131 -0.27 -17.91 -36.02
CA ARG A 131 0.62 -16.89 -36.61
C ARG A 131 -0.06 -16.12 -37.75
N ASP A 132 -0.80 -16.84 -38.58
CA ASP A 132 -1.46 -16.31 -39.78
C ASP A 132 -2.70 -15.45 -39.45
N ALA A 133 -3.21 -15.55 -38.21
CA ALA A 133 -4.37 -14.81 -37.71
C ALA A 133 -3.99 -13.58 -36.87
N ARG A 134 -2.70 -13.28 -36.75
CA ARG A 134 -2.23 -12.12 -35.98
C ARG A 134 -2.55 -10.81 -36.72
N PRO A 135 -2.95 -9.74 -36.01
CA PRO A 135 -3.22 -8.45 -36.63
C PRO A 135 -1.99 -7.89 -37.36
N SER A 136 -2.19 -6.98 -38.31
CA SER A 136 -1.07 -6.29 -38.98
C SER A 136 -0.16 -5.57 -37.96
N THR A 137 1.14 -5.48 -38.24
CA THR A 137 2.07 -4.66 -37.45
C THR A 137 1.72 -3.17 -37.48
N GLN A 138 0.90 -2.73 -38.42
CA GLN A 138 0.35 -1.37 -38.47
C GLN A 138 -0.93 -1.19 -37.63
N SER A 139 -1.43 -2.26 -36.99
CA SER A 139 -2.62 -2.17 -36.15
C SER A 139 -2.38 -1.29 -34.92
N PRO A 140 -3.41 -0.58 -34.42
CA PRO A 140 -3.28 0.24 -33.22
C PRO A 140 -2.77 -0.54 -32.00
N ASP A 141 -3.25 -1.76 -31.81
CA ASP A 141 -2.86 -2.61 -30.67
C ASP A 141 -1.38 -3.00 -30.73
N PHE A 142 -0.87 -3.32 -31.92
CA PHE A 142 0.56 -3.59 -32.10
C PHE A 142 1.40 -2.35 -31.83
N GLN A 143 1.01 -1.19 -32.36
CA GLN A 143 1.74 0.06 -32.13
C GLN A 143 1.76 0.45 -30.66
N LYS A 144 0.64 0.28 -29.95
CA LYS A 144 0.56 0.47 -28.49
C LYS A 144 1.47 -0.49 -27.73
N ALA A 145 1.51 -1.77 -28.13
CA ALA A 145 2.42 -2.75 -27.54
C ALA A 145 3.90 -2.39 -27.77
N VAL A 146 4.25 -1.81 -28.92
CA VAL A 146 5.61 -1.30 -29.19
C VAL A 146 5.95 -0.13 -28.24
N LEU A 147 5.03 0.81 -28.03
CA LEU A 147 5.24 1.91 -27.06
C LEU A 147 5.42 1.36 -25.64
N ALA A 148 4.56 0.44 -25.21
CA ALA A 148 4.67 -0.20 -23.90
C ALA A 148 5.99 -0.99 -23.74
N LEU A 149 6.47 -1.64 -24.79
CA LEU A 149 7.78 -2.29 -24.80
C LEU A 149 8.92 -1.27 -24.61
N ILE A 150 8.87 -0.14 -25.32
CA ILE A 150 9.87 0.93 -25.16
C ILE A 150 9.91 1.41 -23.71
N ALA A 151 8.75 1.66 -23.09
CA ALA A 151 8.66 2.05 -21.69
C ALA A 151 9.20 0.99 -20.74
N CYS A 152 8.86 -0.30 -20.94
CA CYS A 152 9.39 -1.38 -20.11
C CYS A 152 10.91 -1.54 -20.26
N GLU A 153 11.45 -1.38 -21.48
CA GLU A 153 12.90 -1.38 -21.70
C GLU A 153 13.59 -0.16 -21.09
N ASP A 154 12.91 0.99 -20.98
CA ASP A 154 13.42 2.14 -20.24
C ASP A 154 13.55 1.82 -18.77
N LEU A 155 12.51 1.22 -18.19
CA LEU A 155 12.52 0.78 -16.80
C LEU A 155 13.61 -0.28 -16.54
N VAL A 156 13.78 -1.25 -17.44
CA VAL A 156 14.88 -2.23 -17.32
C VAL A 156 16.24 -1.54 -17.37
N ARG A 157 16.44 -0.56 -18.25
CA ARG A 157 17.70 0.21 -18.29
C ARG A 157 17.92 1.00 -17.01
N ALA A 158 16.85 1.57 -16.44
CA ALA A 158 16.92 2.30 -15.18
C ALA A 158 17.33 1.37 -14.02
N ILE A 159 16.71 0.19 -13.93
CA ILE A 159 17.07 -0.86 -12.96
C ILE A 159 18.53 -1.30 -13.15
N ASP A 160 18.98 -1.50 -14.39
CA ASP A 160 20.35 -1.95 -14.68
C ASP A 160 21.42 -0.90 -14.35
N LEU A 161 21.05 0.37 -14.34
CA LEU A 161 21.96 1.48 -14.01
C LEU A 161 22.09 1.69 -12.49
N GLU A 162 21.20 1.12 -11.68
CA GLU A 162 21.43 0.99 -10.22
C GLU A 162 22.69 0.18 -9.92
N ASP A 163 23.07 -0.71 -10.84
CA ASP A 163 24.24 -1.57 -10.69
C ASP A 163 25.56 -0.91 -11.16
N ILE A 164 25.53 0.31 -11.73
CA ILE A 164 26.70 0.95 -12.37
C ILE A 164 26.80 2.46 -12.04
N GLU A 165 27.90 2.88 -11.42
CA GLU A 165 28.25 4.29 -11.13
C GLU A 165 28.61 5.11 -12.41
N GLU A 166 27.67 5.37 -13.34
CA GLU A 166 27.91 6.25 -14.51
C GLU A 166 26.85 7.34 -14.75
N ASP A 167 27.28 8.45 -15.38
CA ASP A 167 26.62 9.75 -15.58
C ASP A 167 25.07 9.74 -15.71
N GLU A 168 24.40 10.25 -14.66
CA GLU A 168 22.94 10.30 -14.43
C GLU A 168 22.12 11.06 -15.51
N GLU A 169 22.74 11.89 -16.35
CA GLU A 169 22.04 12.96 -17.07
C GLU A 169 21.16 12.47 -18.25
N THR A 170 21.39 11.24 -18.74
CA THR A 170 20.67 10.68 -19.92
C THR A 170 19.88 9.41 -19.62
N ALA A 171 20.10 8.79 -18.47
CA ALA A 171 19.54 7.50 -18.07
C ALA A 171 18.07 7.58 -17.64
N GLY A 172 17.70 8.60 -16.87
CA GLY A 172 16.40 8.71 -16.20
C GLY A 172 15.29 9.39 -17.00
N ARG A 173 15.39 9.52 -18.33
CA ARG A 173 14.34 10.16 -19.15
C ARG A 173 13.58 9.16 -20.00
N SER A 174 12.25 9.23 -19.91
CA SER A 174 11.34 8.57 -20.84
C SER A 174 11.72 8.88 -22.28
N ARG A 175 11.91 7.82 -23.09
CA ARG A 175 12.02 7.96 -24.55
C ARG A 175 10.70 8.32 -25.20
N LEU A 176 9.58 8.06 -24.52
CA LEU A 176 8.24 8.38 -25.00
C LEU A 176 7.85 9.83 -24.69
N SER A 177 7.16 10.45 -25.64
CA SER A 177 6.47 11.73 -25.48
C SER A 177 5.16 11.60 -24.68
N ALA A 178 4.63 12.72 -24.19
CA ALA A 178 3.34 12.74 -23.48
C ALA A 178 2.17 12.20 -24.34
N GLN A 179 2.22 12.40 -25.67
CA GLN A 179 1.21 11.85 -26.58
C GLN A 179 1.31 10.33 -26.66
N GLU A 180 2.52 9.77 -26.77
CA GLU A 180 2.74 8.32 -26.77
C GLU A 180 2.35 7.68 -25.44
N TRP A 181 2.63 8.35 -24.32
CA TRP A 181 2.14 7.92 -23.01
C TRP A 181 0.62 7.95 -22.91
N SER A 182 -0.05 8.91 -23.56
CA SER A 182 -1.52 8.92 -23.61
C SER A 182 -2.06 7.68 -24.34
N GLU A 183 -1.37 7.20 -25.37
CA GLU A 183 -1.72 5.96 -26.07
C GLU A 183 -1.53 4.71 -25.19
N VAL A 184 -0.45 4.67 -24.40
CA VAL A 184 -0.17 3.57 -23.44
C VAL A 184 -1.18 3.57 -22.30
N LEU A 185 -1.51 4.74 -21.74
CA LEU A 185 -2.46 4.87 -20.64
C LEU A 185 -3.92 4.66 -21.09
N GLY A 186 -4.23 4.94 -22.36
CA GLY A 186 -5.62 4.98 -22.86
C GLY A 186 -6.40 6.20 -22.36
N GLU A 187 -5.73 7.18 -21.76
CA GLU A 187 -6.27 8.46 -21.29
C GLU A 187 -5.24 9.57 -21.50
N PRO A 188 -5.64 10.86 -21.52
CA PRO A 188 -4.69 11.96 -21.66
C PRO A 188 -3.62 11.92 -20.56
N CYS A 189 -2.35 11.88 -20.97
CA CYS A 189 -1.22 11.91 -20.04
C CYS A 189 -1.25 13.23 -19.24
N PRO A 190 -1.34 13.18 -17.90
CA PRO A 190 -1.48 14.38 -17.08
C PRO A 190 -0.17 15.15 -16.90
N VAL A 191 0.95 14.62 -17.39
CA VAL A 191 2.29 15.21 -17.28
C VAL A 191 2.92 15.43 -18.66
N GLU A 192 3.65 16.54 -18.80
CA GLU A 192 4.33 16.89 -20.04
C GLU A 192 5.68 16.17 -20.21
N THR A 193 6.35 15.83 -19.10
CA THR A 193 7.63 15.10 -19.07
C THR A 193 7.58 14.00 -18.01
N VAL A 194 8.12 12.83 -18.34
CA VAL A 194 8.18 11.65 -17.46
C VAL A 194 9.64 11.32 -17.18
N HIS A 195 9.98 11.27 -15.90
CA HIS A 195 11.29 10.87 -15.40
C HIS A 195 11.19 9.46 -14.81
N PHE A 196 12.30 8.70 -14.84
CA PHE A 196 12.39 7.43 -14.13
C PHE A 196 13.14 7.60 -12.80
N VAL A 197 12.56 7.15 -11.70
CA VAL A 197 13.08 7.14 -10.35
C VAL A 197 13.64 5.75 -10.07
N VAL A 198 14.86 5.77 -9.60
CA VAL A 198 15.77 4.64 -9.48
C VAL A 198 15.99 4.40 -7.98
N GLY A 199 15.71 3.18 -7.51
CA GLY A 199 16.21 2.62 -6.26
C GLY A 199 16.03 3.44 -4.97
N GLY A 200 14.79 3.69 -4.52
CA GLY A 200 14.43 3.88 -3.10
C GLY A 200 15.12 4.95 -2.24
N GLU A 201 16.15 5.64 -2.72
CA GLU A 201 16.93 6.64 -2.01
C GLU A 201 16.81 8.00 -2.69
N ILE A 202 16.41 8.98 -1.89
CA ILE A 202 16.23 10.37 -2.29
C ILE A 202 17.62 11.00 -2.34
N ALA A 203 18.11 11.32 -3.54
CA ALA A 203 19.31 12.13 -3.71
C ALA A 203 19.08 13.53 -3.07
N GLU A 204 20.00 13.95 -2.20
CA GLU A 204 20.03 15.28 -1.62
C GLU A 204 20.19 16.37 -2.70
N THR A 205 19.63 17.55 -2.41
CA THR A 205 19.80 18.88 -3.05
C THR A 205 18.85 19.20 -4.21
N CYS A 206 18.25 20.40 -4.37
CA CYS A 206 18.67 21.73 -3.93
C CYS A 206 17.49 22.73 -3.94
N GLU A 207 17.46 23.66 -2.97
CA GLU A 207 16.49 24.77 -2.83
C GLU A 207 16.66 25.87 -3.90
N SER A 208 15.56 26.46 -4.43
CA SER A 208 15.24 27.92 -4.38
C SER A 208 14.17 28.42 -5.38
N ALA A 209 13.16 29.11 -4.83
CA ALA A 209 12.49 30.36 -5.26
C ALA A 209 11.56 30.51 -6.53
N VAL A 210 10.23 30.59 -6.25
CA VAL A 210 9.12 31.53 -6.68
C VAL A 210 8.98 31.98 -8.17
N THR A 211 7.81 32.07 -8.86
CA THR A 211 6.55 32.79 -8.50
C THR A 211 5.38 32.61 -9.51
N THR A 212 4.16 32.47 -8.96
CA THR A 212 2.81 32.96 -9.37
C THR A 212 2.03 32.55 -10.64
N LYS A 213 0.83 32.01 -10.32
CA LYS A 213 -0.53 32.19 -10.88
C LYS A 213 -1.01 31.26 -12.02
N ALA A 214 -1.83 30.29 -11.55
CA ALA A 214 -2.79 29.43 -12.24
C ALA A 214 -2.23 28.34 -13.19
N SER A 215 -1.80 27.22 -12.60
CA SER A 215 -2.16 25.83 -12.99
C SER A 215 -1.53 24.83 -12.00
N SER A 216 -2.30 24.43 -10.98
CA SER A 216 -1.85 23.88 -9.69
C SER A 216 -1.24 22.45 -9.69
N LEU A 217 -1.10 21.80 -10.84
CA LEU A 217 -0.48 20.47 -10.97
C LEU A 217 0.89 20.57 -11.65
N VAL A 218 0.96 21.44 -12.66
CA VAL A 218 2.17 21.84 -13.39
C VAL A 218 3.18 22.49 -12.43
N ALA A 219 2.73 23.32 -11.49
CA ALA A 219 3.62 23.99 -10.53
C ALA A 219 4.27 23.05 -9.48
N LEU A 220 3.70 21.86 -9.21
CA LEU A 220 4.28 20.91 -8.26
C LEU A 220 5.35 20.02 -8.91
N LEU A 221 5.31 19.88 -10.24
CA LEU A 221 6.24 19.12 -11.07
C LEU A 221 7.32 20.02 -11.72
N GLN A 222 7.16 21.34 -11.69
CA GLN A 222 8.06 22.33 -12.30
C GLN A 222 9.33 22.63 -11.49
N GLY A 223 10.02 21.58 -11.05
CA GLY A 223 11.46 21.64 -10.76
C GLY A 223 12.33 21.47 -12.02
N THR A 224 11.73 21.36 -13.20
CA THR A 224 12.45 21.12 -14.46
C THR A 224 12.95 22.43 -15.07
N ARG A 225 14.28 22.56 -15.18
CA ARG A 225 14.95 23.58 -15.98
C ARG A 225 14.31 23.69 -17.38
N HIS A 226 14.16 24.91 -17.88
CA HIS A 226 13.92 25.18 -19.29
C HIS A 226 15.09 24.60 -20.08
N VAL A 227 14.93 23.38 -20.60
CA VAL A 227 15.80 22.84 -21.65
C VAL A 227 15.11 23.20 -22.95
N GLU A 228 15.76 24.03 -23.76
CA GLU A 228 15.36 24.28 -25.14
C GLU A 228 14.97 22.96 -25.80
N SER A 229 13.90 22.97 -26.60
CA SER A 229 13.47 21.83 -27.40
C SER A 229 14.57 21.43 -28.38
N ARG A 230 15.59 20.72 -27.92
CA ARG A 230 16.47 19.96 -28.79
C ARG A 230 15.60 18.86 -29.34
N SER A 231 15.47 18.85 -30.66
CA SER A 231 14.82 17.82 -31.44
C SER A 231 15.21 16.46 -30.87
N VAL A 232 14.31 15.85 -30.07
CA VAL A 232 14.46 14.47 -29.65
C VAL A 232 14.52 13.72 -30.96
N LYS A 233 15.70 13.17 -31.28
CA LYS A 233 15.84 12.31 -32.46
C LYS A 233 14.70 11.30 -32.34
N LYS A 234 13.77 11.29 -33.30
CA LYS A 234 12.80 10.21 -33.45
C LYS A 234 13.59 8.93 -33.61
N PHE A 235 13.90 8.27 -32.49
CA PHE A 235 14.50 6.96 -32.47
C PHE A 235 13.37 5.97 -32.54
N PRO A 236 13.45 5.00 -33.46
CA PRO A 236 12.24 4.61 -34.09
C PRO A 236 11.77 3.32 -33.44
N SER A 237 10.46 3.23 -33.28
CA SER A 237 9.69 1.99 -33.28
C SER A 237 10.08 1.00 -34.41
N SER A 238 10.99 1.36 -35.33
CA SER A 238 11.42 0.62 -36.53
C SER A 238 12.25 -0.64 -36.31
N HIS A 239 12.73 -0.93 -35.09
CA HIS A 239 13.48 -2.17 -34.84
C HIS A 239 12.61 -3.35 -34.41
N VAL A 240 11.36 -3.11 -34.02
CA VAL A 240 10.37 -4.18 -33.83
C VAL A 240 9.64 -4.37 -35.15
N GLN A 241 10.16 -5.27 -35.98
CA GLN A 241 9.63 -5.48 -37.34
C GLN A 241 8.50 -6.52 -37.40
N ASP A 242 8.42 -7.39 -36.40
CA ASP A 242 7.47 -8.49 -36.34
C ASP A 242 7.02 -8.82 -34.90
N TYR A 243 6.01 -9.69 -34.81
CA TYR A 243 5.42 -10.12 -33.54
C TYR A 243 6.38 -10.95 -32.69
N GLU A 244 7.17 -11.81 -33.32
CA GLU A 244 8.12 -12.68 -32.63
C GLU A 244 9.18 -11.87 -31.89
N SER A 245 9.74 -10.85 -32.53
CA SER A 245 10.70 -9.92 -31.96
C SER A 245 10.08 -9.12 -30.81
N LEU A 246 8.87 -8.58 -30.99
CA LEU A 246 8.13 -7.89 -29.93
C LEU A 246 7.93 -8.82 -28.73
N ALA A 247 7.38 -10.01 -28.97
CA ALA A 247 7.05 -10.96 -27.91
C ALA A 247 8.27 -11.45 -27.15
N SER A 248 9.37 -11.74 -27.85
CA SER A 248 10.63 -12.14 -27.22
C SER A 248 11.17 -11.04 -26.31
N ARG A 249 11.26 -9.80 -26.81
CA ARG A 249 11.76 -8.66 -26.02
C ARG A 249 10.85 -8.32 -24.85
N ALA A 250 9.54 -8.38 -25.07
CA ALA A 250 8.53 -8.15 -24.05
C ALA A 250 8.63 -9.14 -22.89
N ARG A 251 8.74 -10.44 -23.18
CA ARG A 251 8.93 -11.46 -22.13
C ARG A 251 10.24 -11.25 -21.38
N THR A 252 11.32 -10.91 -22.06
CA THR A 252 12.59 -10.59 -21.40
C THR A 252 12.44 -9.38 -20.48
N ALA A 253 11.87 -8.28 -20.96
CA ALA A 253 11.70 -7.07 -20.16
C ALA A 253 10.80 -7.31 -18.94
N LEU A 254 9.62 -7.92 -19.14
CA LEU A 254 8.69 -8.25 -18.05
C LEU A 254 9.31 -9.22 -17.04
N SER A 255 10.06 -10.22 -17.49
CA SER A 255 10.75 -11.16 -16.60
C SER A 255 11.78 -10.43 -15.74
N ARG A 256 12.56 -9.51 -16.31
CA ARG A 256 13.55 -8.74 -15.56
C ARG A 256 12.88 -7.83 -14.54
N ILE A 257 11.90 -7.03 -14.96
CA ILE A 257 11.11 -6.17 -14.08
C ILE A 257 10.51 -7.00 -12.92
N SER A 258 9.89 -8.14 -13.22
CA SER A 258 9.26 -8.98 -12.19
C SER A 258 10.24 -9.52 -11.15
N HIS A 259 11.51 -9.70 -11.51
CA HIS A 259 12.55 -10.20 -10.61
C HIS A 259 12.94 -9.15 -9.56
N HIS A 260 12.91 -7.87 -9.91
CA HIS A 260 13.26 -6.75 -9.02
C HIS A 260 12.04 -6.17 -8.28
N HIS A 261 10.82 -6.58 -8.62
CA HIS A 261 9.60 -6.07 -7.97
C HIS A 261 8.81 -7.18 -7.25
N PRO A 262 8.98 -7.33 -5.91
CA PRO A 262 8.31 -8.38 -5.11
C PRO A 262 6.78 -8.36 -5.23
N GLN A 263 6.22 -7.20 -5.54
CA GLN A 263 4.78 -6.97 -5.60
C GLN A 263 4.13 -7.38 -6.93
N SER A 264 4.91 -7.88 -7.89
CA SER A 264 4.42 -8.29 -9.22
C SER A 264 3.28 -9.31 -9.13
N CYS A 265 3.32 -10.22 -8.15
CA CYS A 265 2.31 -11.26 -7.95
C CYS A 265 0.91 -10.73 -7.52
N MET A 266 0.84 -9.50 -7.01
CA MET A 266 -0.40 -8.88 -6.53
C MET A 266 -1.18 -8.16 -7.65
N ASN A 267 -0.56 -7.98 -8.82
CA ASN A 267 -1.11 -7.24 -9.95
C ASN A 267 -1.78 -8.23 -10.93
N VAL A 268 -3.00 -7.92 -11.40
CA VAL A 268 -3.70 -8.76 -12.42
C VAL A 268 -3.98 -8.01 -13.71
N GLY A 269 -3.41 -6.81 -13.87
CA GLY A 269 -3.48 -6.05 -15.11
C GLY A 269 -4.39 -4.82 -15.06
N GLU A 270 -5.11 -4.59 -13.97
CA GLU A 270 -6.13 -3.52 -13.88
C GLU A 270 -5.58 -2.18 -13.41
N ASN A 271 -4.32 -2.15 -12.94
CA ASN A 271 -3.64 -0.97 -12.40
C ASN A 271 -4.48 -0.24 -11.33
N ILE A 272 -5.00 -1.00 -10.37
CA ILE A 272 -5.89 -0.46 -9.34
C ILE A 272 -5.07 0.10 -8.18
N TRP A 273 -5.48 1.28 -7.73
CA TRP A 273 -4.91 2.00 -6.60
C TRP A 273 -5.98 2.32 -5.58
N ILE A 274 -5.63 2.21 -4.30
CA ILE A 274 -6.51 2.55 -3.19
C ILE A 274 -6.11 3.91 -2.60
N VAL A 275 -6.98 4.89 -2.77
CA VAL A 275 -6.81 6.26 -2.28
C VAL A 275 -7.43 6.37 -0.88
N LYS A 276 -6.61 6.76 0.10
CA LYS A 276 -6.97 6.74 1.53
C LYS A 276 -6.70 8.10 2.17
N PRO A 277 -7.66 8.68 2.91
CA PRO A 277 -7.39 9.85 3.73
C PRO A 277 -6.47 9.47 4.90
N ALA A 278 -5.39 10.23 5.11
CA ALA A 278 -4.39 9.92 6.13
C ALA A 278 -4.98 9.93 7.55
N GLY A 279 -5.79 10.95 7.86
CA GLY A 279 -6.36 11.20 9.19
C GLY A 279 -7.69 10.52 9.51
N LYS A 280 -8.29 9.76 8.59
CA LYS A 280 -9.57 9.07 8.85
C LYS A 280 -9.37 7.57 9.08
N SER A 281 -10.29 6.98 9.83
CA SER A 281 -10.36 5.54 10.13
C SER A 281 -11.75 4.98 9.79
N ARG A 282 -11.92 3.66 9.95
CA ARG A 282 -13.17 2.92 9.72
C ARG A 282 -13.60 2.80 8.26
N GLY A 283 -12.67 2.92 7.32
CA GLY A 283 -12.95 2.81 5.89
C GLY A 283 -13.60 4.04 5.25
N ARG A 284 -13.73 5.15 6.00
CA ARG A 284 -14.37 6.38 5.51
C ARG A 284 -13.49 7.10 4.50
N GLY A 285 -14.09 7.48 3.36
CA GLY A 285 -13.43 8.22 2.28
C GLY A 285 -12.39 7.41 1.52
N ILE A 286 -12.37 6.08 1.66
CA ILE A 286 -11.51 5.21 0.87
C ILE A 286 -12.17 4.97 -0.48
N GLU A 287 -11.42 5.19 -1.56
CA GLU A 287 -11.83 4.94 -2.93
C GLU A 287 -10.81 4.08 -3.67
N LEU A 288 -11.30 3.27 -4.60
CA LEU A 288 -10.47 2.56 -5.56
C LEU A 288 -10.54 3.30 -6.90
N LYS A 289 -9.40 3.49 -7.54
CA LYS A 289 -9.29 4.18 -8.83
C LYS A 289 -8.27 3.45 -9.71
N ARG A 290 -8.47 3.55 -11.02
CA ARG A 290 -7.59 2.99 -12.07
C ARG A 290 -7.19 4.01 -13.14
N SER A 291 -7.55 5.28 -12.94
CA SER A 291 -7.18 6.40 -13.80
C SER A 291 -6.23 7.30 -13.04
N LEU A 292 -5.12 7.65 -13.67
CA LEU A 292 -4.12 8.55 -13.09
C LEU A 292 -4.71 9.95 -12.98
N ALA A 293 -5.38 10.42 -14.03
CA ALA A 293 -6.04 11.71 -14.06
C ALA A 293 -7.09 11.83 -12.94
N ASP A 294 -7.89 10.78 -12.70
CA ASP A 294 -8.87 10.76 -11.61
C ASP A 294 -8.22 10.80 -10.22
N ILE A 295 -7.09 10.11 -10.01
CA ILE A 295 -6.39 10.10 -8.73
C ILE A 295 -5.79 11.49 -8.41
N LEU A 296 -5.13 12.10 -9.39
CA LEU A 296 -4.50 13.41 -9.24
C LEU A 296 -5.53 14.53 -9.10
N SER A 297 -6.63 14.48 -9.88
CA SER A 297 -7.72 15.45 -9.75
C SER A 297 -8.46 15.31 -8.43
N PHE A 298 -8.76 14.10 -7.97
CA PHE A 298 -9.47 13.85 -6.72
C PHE A 298 -8.77 14.48 -5.51
N THR A 299 -7.45 14.39 -5.46
CA THR A 299 -6.65 14.93 -4.35
C THR A 299 -6.45 16.44 -4.41
N THR A 300 -6.37 17.02 -5.60
CA THR A 300 -6.22 18.48 -5.79
C THR A 300 -7.51 19.25 -5.53
N HIS A 301 -8.68 18.74 -5.95
CA HIS A 301 -9.98 19.35 -5.67
C HIS A 301 -10.27 19.41 -4.16
N CYS A 302 -9.75 18.45 -3.39
CA CYS A 302 -9.85 18.43 -1.94
C CYS A 302 -8.93 19.45 -1.22
N LYS A 303 -7.97 20.07 -1.92
CA LYS A 303 -7.05 21.10 -1.38
C LYS A 303 -7.59 22.53 -1.50
N GLY A 304 -8.65 22.76 -2.30
CA GLY A 304 -9.22 24.09 -2.56
C GLY A 304 -10.16 24.66 -1.49
N ALA A 305 -10.50 23.89 -0.45
CA ALA A 305 -11.31 24.35 0.67
C ALA A 305 -10.40 24.75 1.84
N SER A 306 -10.26 26.07 2.09
CA SER A 306 -9.62 26.74 3.25
C SER A 306 -8.48 25.99 3.97
N SER A 307 -7.29 26.62 4.07
CA SER A 307 -6.05 26.02 4.60
C SER A 307 -6.10 25.42 6.02
N LEU A 308 -7.21 25.57 6.76
CA LEU A 308 -7.45 24.92 8.05
C LEU A 308 -7.94 23.46 7.94
N ASN A 309 -8.39 22.98 6.76
CA ASN A 309 -8.98 21.64 6.57
C ASN A 309 -8.38 20.87 5.38
N SER A 310 -7.09 21.06 5.05
CA SER A 310 -6.43 20.27 4.01
C SER A 310 -6.36 18.79 4.43
N GLN A 311 -7.19 17.96 3.79
CA GLN A 311 -7.19 16.53 4.01
C GLN A 311 -5.98 15.91 3.31
N ARG A 312 -5.04 15.37 4.07
CA ARG A 312 -3.92 14.58 3.52
C ARG A 312 -4.38 13.24 2.98
N TRP A 313 -3.79 12.83 1.86
CA TRP A 313 -4.14 11.61 1.13
C TRP A 313 -2.92 10.74 0.89
N ILE A 314 -3.09 9.44 1.02
CA ILE A 314 -2.14 8.44 0.57
C ILE A 314 -2.78 7.64 -0.55
N VAL A 315 -2.01 7.37 -1.58
CA VAL A 315 -2.33 6.35 -2.58
C VAL A 315 -1.45 5.14 -2.31
N GLN A 316 -2.02 3.94 -2.38
CA GLN A 316 -1.30 2.70 -2.14
C GLN A 316 -1.69 1.69 -3.22
N LYS A 317 -0.74 0.85 -3.63
CA LYS A 317 -1.04 -0.18 -4.63
C LYS A 317 -2.11 -1.11 -4.08
N TYR A 318 -3.20 -1.28 -4.84
CA TYR A 318 -4.24 -2.21 -4.44
C TYR A 318 -3.82 -3.65 -4.77
N VAL A 319 -4.13 -4.56 -3.85
CA VAL A 319 -3.89 -5.99 -4.00
C VAL A 319 -5.03 -6.56 -4.85
N GLU A 320 -4.78 -6.72 -6.14
CA GLU A 320 -5.78 -7.12 -7.13
C GLU A 320 -6.01 -8.64 -7.13
N ASN A 321 -4.99 -9.41 -6.74
CA ASN A 321 -5.05 -10.86 -6.55
C ASN A 321 -5.01 -11.27 -5.06
N PRO A 322 -6.02 -10.92 -4.24
CA PRO A 322 -6.03 -11.35 -2.85
C PRO A 322 -6.34 -12.85 -2.74
N LEU A 323 -5.86 -13.50 -1.68
CA LEU A 323 -6.38 -14.80 -1.28
C LEU A 323 -7.88 -14.67 -0.95
N LEU A 324 -8.68 -15.56 -1.52
CA LEU A 324 -10.13 -15.60 -1.34
C LEU A 324 -10.55 -16.88 -0.61
N ILE A 325 -11.54 -16.78 0.27
CA ILE A 325 -12.23 -17.94 0.85
C ILE A 325 -13.70 -17.80 0.47
N ASN A 326 -14.26 -18.83 -0.16
CA ASN A 326 -15.63 -18.80 -0.71
C ASN A 326 -15.89 -17.57 -1.58
N ASN A 327 -14.92 -17.22 -2.43
CA ASN A 327 -14.94 -16.03 -3.29
C ASN A 327 -15.07 -14.68 -2.55
N LYS A 328 -14.84 -14.65 -1.22
CA LYS A 328 -14.84 -13.43 -0.42
C LYS A 328 -13.43 -12.99 -0.11
N LYS A 329 -13.18 -11.69 -0.29
CA LYS A 329 -11.98 -11.04 0.24
C LYS A 329 -12.05 -11.01 1.77
N PHE A 330 -10.91 -11.11 2.43
CA PHE A 330 -10.82 -10.94 3.88
C PHE A 330 -9.54 -10.20 4.29
N ASP A 331 -9.53 -9.76 5.54
CA ASP A 331 -8.31 -9.33 6.21
C ASP A 331 -8.17 -10.04 7.56
N ILE A 332 -6.93 -10.14 8.06
CA ILE A 332 -6.63 -10.73 9.36
C ILE A 332 -6.44 -9.61 10.38
N ARG A 333 -7.16 -9.68 11.50
CA ARG A 333 -6.87 -8.83 12.66
C ARG A 333 -5.99 -9.60 13.64
N GLN A 334 -4.71 -9.25 13.64
CA GLN A 334 -3.75 -9.69 14.64
C GLN A 334 -3.66 -8.68 15.80
N TRP A 335 -3.52 -9.17 17.04
CA TRP A 335 -3.24 -8.36 18.21
C TRP A 335 -1.79 -8.49 18.66
N ILE A 336 -1.18 -7.36 18.98
CA ILE A 336 0.18 -7.25 19.48
C ILE A 336 0.15 -6.32 20.70
N LEU A 337 0.87 -6.67 21.76
CA LEU A 337 1.09 -5.84 22.94
C LEU A 337 2.56 -5.47 23.02
N VAL A 338 2.87 -4.18 23.13
CA VAL A 338 4.22 -3.68 23.39
C VAL A 338 4.27 -3.21 24.83
N THR A 339 5.18 -3.79 25.62
CA THR A 339 5.31 -3.46 27.07
C THR A 339 6.51 -2.59 27.37
N ASP A 340 7.53 -2.60 26.51
CA ASP A 340 8.75 -1.82 26.69
C ASP A 340 9.36 -1.50 25.31
N TRP A 341 10.12 -0.41 25.23
CA TRP A 341 10.87 0.01 24.05
C TRP A 341 12.39 -0.14 24.21
N ASN A 342 12.89 -0.38 25.44
CA ASN A 342 14.32 -0.42 25.73
C ASN A 342 14.62 -1.37 26.91
N PRO A 343 14.76 -2.69 26.65
CA PRO A 343 14.73 -3.31 25.32
C PRO A 343 13.30 -3.40 24.75
N LEU A 344 13.19 -3.32 23.42
CA LEU A 344 11.90 -3.51 22.74
C LEU A 344 11.32 -4.89 23.08
N THR A 345 10.17 -4.88 23.77
CA THR A 345 9.50 -6.10 24.23
C THR A 345 8.10 -6.18 23.63
N VAL A 346 7.93 -7.12 22.71
CA VAL A 346 6.72 -7.30 21.90
C VAL A 346 6.08 -8.65 22.22
N TRP A 347 4.77 -8.68 22.38
CA TRP A 347 3.97 -9.87 22.65
C TRP A 347 2.96 -10.08 21.53
N PHE A 348 2.97 -11.27 20.93
CA PHE A 348 2.04 -11.70 19.91
C PHE A 348 0.90 -12.49 20.55
N TYR A 349 -0.35 -12.09 20.32
CA TYR A 349 -1.48 -12.87 20.81
C TYR A 349 -1.76 -14.04 19.86
N ASP A 350 -1.89 -15.25 20.38
CA ASP A 350 -1.96 -16.46 19.53
C ASP A 350 -3.28 -16.63 18.78
N GLU A 351 -4.32 -15.88 19.17
CA GLU A 351 -5.57 -15.82 18.42
C GLU A 351 -5.62 -14.59 17.53
N CYS A 352 -6.11 -14.77 16.32
CA CYS A 352 -6.54 -13.71 15.43
C CYS A 352 -7.98 -13.96 14.99
N TYR A 353 -8.56 -13.01 14.26
CA TYR A 353 -9.85 -13.26 13.61
C TYR A 353 -9.85 -12.69 12.20
N LEU A 354 -10.57 -13.39 11.33
CA LEU A 354 -10.77 -12.97 9.95
C LEU A 354 -11.95 -12.01 9.85
N ARG A 355 -11.81 -10.99 9.01
CA ARG A 355 -12.89 -10.08 8.65
C ARG A 355 -13.19 -10.23 7.18
N PHE A 356 -14.35 -10.79 6.87
CA PHE A 356 -14.78 -11.02 5.50
C PHE A 356 -15.50 -9.82 4.90
N ALA A 357 -15.29 -9.62 3.61
CA ALA A 357 -16.16 -8.84 2.73
C ALA A 357 -17.55 -9.50 2.64
N LEU A 358 -18.61 -8.70 2.53
CA LEU A 358 -19.97 -9.23 2.42
C LEU A 358 -20.27 -9.72 1.00
N SER A 359 -19.77 -9.02 -0.02
CA SER A 359 -19.95 -9.37 -1.44
C SER A 359 -18.81 -10.21 -1.99
N ASP A 360 -19.10 -10.95 -3.06
CA ASP A 360 -18.10 -11.70 -3.81
C ASP A 360 -17.06 -10.74 -4.38
N TYR A 361 -15.80 -11.15 -4.35
CA TYR A 361 -14.72 -10.36 -4.89
C TYR A 361 -14.84 -10.25 -6.41
N ASN A 362 -14.83 -9.02 -6.92
CA ASN A 362 -14.81 -8.75 -8.36
C ASN A 362 -13.94 -7.52 -8.63
N SER A 363 -12.77 -7.71 -9.24
CA SER A 363 -11.86 -6.62 -9.61
C SER A 363 -12.38 -5.71 -10.72
N GLU A 364 -13.33 -6.18 -11.53
CA GLU A 364 -13.90 -5.39 -12.64
C GLU A 364 -14.83 -4.27 -12.15
N THR A 365 -15.44 -4.44 -10.97
CA THR A 365 -16.47 -3.52 -10.43
C THR A 365 -16.01 -2.83 -9.15
N LEU A 366 -15.27 -1.73 -9.30
CA LEU A 366 -14.70 -0.95 -8.18
C LEU A 366 -15.73 -0.19 -7.33
N THR A 367 -16.96 -0.05 -7.81
CA THR A 367 -18.03 0.69 -7.13
C THR A 367 -18.66 -0.09 -5.97
N ASP A 368 -18.59 -1.43 -5.99
CA ASP A 368 -19.04 -2.24 -4.86
C ASP A 368 -18.01 -2.22 -3.74
N ARG A 369 -18.18 -1.28 -2.80
CA ARG A 369 -17.30 -1.17 -1.63
C ARG A 369 -17.37 -2.40 -0.72
N PHE A 370 -18.47 -3.17 -0.77
CA PHE A 370 -18.67 -4.33 0.12
C PHE A 370 -17.88 -5.56 -0.32
N SER A 371 -17.46 -5.65 -1.59
CA SER A 371 -16.56 -6.70 -2.10
C SER A 371 -15.08 -6.40 -1.78
N HIS A 372 -14.74 -5.12 -1.61
CA HIS A 372 -13.35 -4.67 -1.54
C HIS A 372 -12.85 -4.27 -0.14
N LEU A 373 -13.74 -3.79 0.75
CA LEU A 373 -13.37 -3.23 2.06
C LEU A 373 -13.89 -4.09 3.23
N CYS A 374 -13.04 -4.89 3.86
CA CYS A 374 -13.41 -5.81 4.97
C CYS A 374 -13.70 -5.11 6.33
N ASN A 375 -13.86 -3.79 6.34
CA ASN A 375 -14.16 -3.03 7.56
C ASN A 375 -15.61 -3.25 8.02
N ASN A 376 -15.82 -3.79 9.22
CA ASN A 376 -17.17 -3.95 9.79
C ASN A 376 -18.01 -2.66 9.77
N CYS A 377 -17.38 -1.47 9.88
CA CYS A 377 -18.09 -0.20 9.79
C CYS A 377 -18.65 0.07 8.40
N VAL A 378 -17.91 -0.31 7.35
CA VAL A 378 -18.37 -0.22 5.96
C VAL A 378 -19.42 -1.30 5.72
N GLN A 379 -19.13 -2.55 6.09
CA GLN A 379 -20.04 -3.68 5.84
C GLN A 379 -21.43 -3.48 6.46
N LYS A 380 -21.52 -2.83 7.63
CA LYS A 380 -22.79 -2.47 8.29
C LYS A 380 -23.64 -1.45 7.54
N GLU A 381 -23.08 -0.74 6.57
CA GLU A 381 -23.83 0.23 5.73
C GLU A 381 -24.65 -0.49 4.64
N ALA A 382 -24.42 -1.79 4.40
CA ALA A 382 -25.23 -2.58 3.49
C ALA A 382 -26.64 -2.76 4.04
N SER A 383 -27.66 -2.54 3.19
CA SER A 383 -29.08 -2.63 3.58
C SER A 383 -29.49 -4.03 4.03
N ASP A 384 -28.84 -5.06 3.50
CA ASP A 384 -29.05 -6.48 3.77
C ASP A 384 -28.01 -7.08 4.73
N PHE A 385 -27.27 -6.22 5.47
CA PHE A 385 -26.16 -6.64 6.30
C PHE A 385 -26.54 -7.72 7.32
N GLU A 386 -27.61 -7.55 8.10
CA GLU A 386 -27.95 -8.53 9.15
C GLU A 386 -28.36 -9.90 8.58
N GLU A 387 -29.03 -9.94 7.43
CA GLU A 387 -29.40 -11.20 6.76
C GLU A 387 -28.15 -11.95 6.26
N ARG A 388 -27.21 -11.23 5.64
CA ARG A 388 -26.00 -11.81 5.07
C ARG A 388 -24.90 -12.05 6.10
N ARG A 389 -24.89 -11.31 7.20
CA ARG A 389 -23.93 -11.48 8.30
C ARG A 389 -24.03 -12.86 8.93
N GLY A 390 -25.23 -13.42 9.08
CA GLY A 390 -25.41 -14.78 9.59
C GLY A 390 -24.75 -15.86 8.70
N LYS A 391 -24.49 -15.53 7.42
CA LYS A 391 -23.81 -16.39 6.45
C LYS A 391 -22.30 -16.13 6.36
N LEU A 392 -21.79 -15.09 7.02
CA LEU A 392 -20.36 -14.81 7.09
C LEU A 392 -19.72 -15.70 8.17
N CYS A 393 -18.74 -16.49 7.78
CA CYS A 393 -17.92 -17.26 8.72
C CYS A 393 -17.02 -16.29 9.48
N PHE A 394 -17.40 -15.85 10.69
CA PHE A 394 -16.45 -15.20 11.59
C PHE A 394 -15.63 -16.28 12.29
N GLU A 395 -14.63 -16.80 11.57
CA GLU A 395 -13.73 -17.79 12.14
C GLU A 395 -12.67 -17.10 12.99
N ARG A 396 -12.68 -17.45 14.28
CA ARG A 396 -11.53 -17.27 15.15
C ARG A 396 -10.49 -18.30 14.71
N VAL A 397 -9.30 -17.83 14.40
CA VAL A 397 -8.18 -18.67 13.99
C VAL A 397 -7.13 -18.59 15.10
N GLY A 398 -6.72 -19.73 15.65
CA GLY A 398 -5.77 -19.78 16.76
C GLY A 398 -5.59 -21.19 17.32
N SER A 399 -4.50 -21.39 18.08
CA SER A 399 -4.22 -22.64 18.78
C SER A 399 -5.20 -22.89 19.93
N SER A 400 -5.42 -24.16 20.27
CA SER A 400 -6.19 -24.56 21.46
C SER A 400 -5.60 -24.04 22.77
N ASN A 401 -4.30 -23.71 22.79
CA ASN A 401 -3.67 -23.01 23.90
C ASN A 401 -3.81 -21.48 23.73
N LYS A 402 -4.69 -20.88 24.55
CA LYS A 402 -4.85 -19.41 24.60
C LYS A 402 -3.64 -18.80 25.30
N GLY A 403 -2.87 -17.98 24.58
CA GLY A 403 -1.64 -17.39 25.11
C GLY A 403 -1.18 -16.13 24.39
N CYS A 404 -0.23 -15.44 25.02
CA CYS A 404 0.63 -14.46 24.37
C CYS A 404 2.03 -15.06 24.30
N ARG A 405 2.64 -15.07 23.10
CA ARG A 405 4.05 -15.41 22.92
C ARG A 405 4.89 -14.14 22.89
N ARG A 406 5.99 -14.12 23.63
CA ARG A 406 6.99 -13.05 23.54
C ARG A 406 7.76 -13.21 22.24
N ILE A 407 7.91 -12.12 21.49
CA ILE A 407 8.80 -12.04 20.34
C ILE A 407 10.13 -11.48 20.84
N ASP A 408 11.20 -12.28 20.77
CA ASP A 408 12.54 -11.81 21.09
C ASP A 408 13.15 -11.10 19.88
N VAL A 409 13.08 -9.76 19.90
CA VAL A 409 13.59 -8.88 18.84
C VAL A 409 15.13 -8.78 18.85
N GLY A 410 15.82 -9.51 19.75
CA GLY A 410 17.26 -9.43 19.99
C GLY A 410 18.12 -10.57 19.43
N SER A 411 17.54 -11.51 18.66
CA SER A 411 18.30 -12.59 18.02
C SER A 411 17.85 -12.76 16.58
N ARG A 412 18.80 -12.83 15.63
CA ARG A 412 18.59 -13.13 14.20
C ARG A 412 17.76 -14.41 14.00
N ARG A 413 16.43 -14.31 14.15
CA ARG A 413 15.50 -15.45 14.05
C ARG A 413 14.10 -15.02 13.62
N LEU A 414 13.99 -13.97 12.81
CA LEU A 414 12.74 -13.63 12.12
C LEU A 414 12.39 -14.63 11.00
N GLN A 415 13.33 -15.45 10.54
CA GLN A 415 13.06 -16.54 9.59
C GLN A 415 12.22 -17.69 10.19
N GLU A 416 12.25 -17.92 11.51
CA GLU A 416 11.54 -19.06 12.12
C GLU A 416 10.07 -18.79 12.46
N LEU A 417 9.59 -17.55 12.30
CA LEU A 417 8.15 -17.23 12.47
C LEU A 417 7.33 -17.45 11.20
N ALA A 418 7.98 -17.74 10.06
CA ALA A 418 7.32 -18.21 8.84
C ALA A 418 7.03 -19.73 8.85
N ASP A 419 7.71 -20.49 9.73
CA ASP A 419 7.63 -21.96 9.82
C ASP A 419 6.85 -22.44 11.05
N VAL A 420 5.76 -21.73 11.42
CA VAL A 420 4.78 -22.33 12.34
C VAL A 420 3.83 -23.21 11.51
N ASP A 421 4.31 -24.44 11.26
CA ASP A 421 3.51 -25.58 10.84
C ASP A 421 2.20 -25.66 11.66
N GLY A 422 1.08 -25.73 10.95
CA GLY A 422 -0.23 -26.01 11.55
C GLY A 422 -1.46 -25.46 10.81
N ALA A 423 -1.31 -24.54 9.86
CA ALA A 423 -2.44 -24.04 9.04
C ALA A 423 -2.51 -24.65 7.63
N GLY A 424 -1.48 -25.38 7.20
CA GLY A 424 -1.35 -25.92 5.84
C GLY A 424 -2.10 -27.24 5.56
N GLU A 425 -2.49 -28.00 6.58
CA GLU A 425 -3.00 -29.37 6.36
C GLU A 425 -4.53 -29.49 6.21
N CYS A 426 -5.31 -28.42 6.45
CA CYS A 426 -6.78 -28.49 6.33
C CYS A 426 -7.36 -28.01 4.99
N LEU A 427 -6.56 -27.50 4.05
CA LEU A 427 -7.09 -26.94 2.79
C LEU A 427 -6.48 -27.51 1.49
N ALA A 428 -5.57 -28.47 1.59
CA ALA A 428 -5.01 -29.15 0.42
C ALA A 428 -5.87 -30.33 -0.03
N ARG A 429 -7.01 -30.07 -0.67
CA ARG A 429 -7.58 -31.01 -1.67
C ARG A 429 -8.05 -30.28 -2.93
N LYS A 430 -7.29 -30.59 -4.00
CA LYS A 430 -7.53 -30.44 -5.46
C LYS A 430 -7.04 -29.14 -6.14
N ASN A 431 -5.87 -29.30 -6.76
CA ASN A 431 -5.40 -28.68 -8.02
C ASN A 431 -5.32 -27.15 -8.09
N SER A 432 -4.35 -26.56 -7.39
CA SER A 432 -3.77 -25.25 -7.71
C SER A 432 -2.27 -25.28 -7.37
N PRO A 433 -1.38 -24.64 -8.14
CA PRO A 433 0.03 -24.48 -7.76
C PRO A 433 0.13 -23.65 -6.46
N PRO A 434 1.25 -23.77 -5.71
CA PRO A 434 1.37 -23.14 -4.39
C PRO A 434 1.32 -21.62 -4.52
N ALA A 435 0.25 -21.00 -4.03
CA ALA A 435 0.15 -19.56 -3.89
C ALA A 435 0.93 -19.13 -2.65
N SER A 436 1.94 -18.28 -2.81
CA SER A 436 2.56 -17.58 -1.70
C SER A 436 1.51 -16.73 -0.98
N VAL A 437 1.27 -17.01 0.30
CA VAL A 437 0.29 -16.28 1.11
C VAL A 437 0.94 -14.97 1.57
N HIS A 438 0.77 -13.90 0.81
CA HIS A 438 1.22 -12.55 1.21
C HIS A 438 0.20 -11.92 2.17
N LEU A 439 0.52 -11.92 3.47
CA LEU A 439 -0.27 -11.27 4.51
C LEU A 439 0.01 -9.77 4.55
N ASN A 440 -0.94 -8.97 4.07
CA ASN A 440 -0.82 -7.51 4.06
C ASN A 440 -1.13 -6.88 5.43
N LEU A 441 -0.14 -6.20 6.00
CA LEU A 441 -0.27 -5.48 7.29
C LEU A 441 -1.02 -4.15 7.10
N GLY A 442 -2.35 -4.21 7.09
CA GLY A 442 -3.19 -3.02 7.21
C GLY A 442 -3.28 -2.56 8.67
N CYS A 443 -2.52 -1.55 9.06
CA CYS A 443 -2.58 -1.03 10.43
C CYS A 443 -3.95 -0.38 10.72
N HIS A 444 -4.72 -1.00 11.61
CA HIS A 444 -5.91 -0.44 12.22
C HIS A 444 -5.72 -0.46 13.72
N VAL A 445 -5.07 0.58 14.24
CA VAL A 445 -5.04 0.82 15.67
C VAL A 445 -6.44 1.28 16.08
N ARG A 446 -7.07 0.49 16.94
CA ARG A 446 -8.31 0.87 17.63
C ARG A 446 -7.98 1.35 19.02
#